data_AF-A0A3C2CTJ3-F1
#
_entry.id   AF-A0A3C2CTJ3-F1
#
_cell.length_a   1.000
_cell.length_b   1.000
_cell.length_c   1.000
_cell.angle_alpha   90.00
_cell.angle_beta   90.00
_cell.angle_gamma   90.00
#
_symmetry.space_group_name_H-M   'P 1'
#
loop_
_entity.id
_entity.type
_entity.pdbx_description
1 polymer ?
#
loop_
_entity_poly.entity_id
_entity_poly.type
_entity_poly.pdbx_seq_one_letter_code
_entity_poly.pdbx_strand_id
1 'polypeptide(L)'
;MMKTIIVHTYVHELIDNTDGKFDSFGSAWFKVPQNWLESKVTLMGYSSLNDFNSSYTYDDSEGLLEKAIEEGVLLGCGAGDMTV
;
A
#
# COMPACT_ATOMS: atom_id res chain seq x y z
N MET A 1 2.76 -21.50 4.48
CA MET A 1 1.91 -20.34 4.79
C MET A 1 2.32 -19.21 3.86
N MET A 2 1.36 -18.57 3.18
CA MET A 2 1.64 -17.38 2.38
C MET A 2 1.94 -16.21 3.32
N LYS A 3 3.11 -15.58 3.19
CA LYS A 3 3.43 -14.36 3.96
C LYS A 3 2.71 -13.17 3.33
N THR A 4 2.15 -12.31 4.16
CA THR A 4 1.43 -11.11 3.75
C THR A 4 2.07 -9.88 4.34
N ILE A 5 1.96 -8.75 3.65
CA ILE A 5 2.49 -7.46 4.08
C ILE A 5 1.41 -6.39 3.92
N ILE A 6 1.46 -5.37 4.79
CA ILE A 6 0.61 -4.19 4.73
C ILE A 6 1.44 -3.04 4.16
N VAL A 7 0.87 -2.32 3.21
CA VAL A 7 1.44 -1.10 2.62
C VAL A 7 0.49 0.04 2.94
N HIS A 8 1.04 1.17 3.37
CA HIS A 8 0.28 2.41 3.59
C HIS A 8 0.42 3.31 2.38
N THR A 9 -0.65 4.02 2.05
CA THR A 9 -0.70 4.96 0.92
C THR A 9 -1.67 6.11 1.23
N TYR A 10 -1.84 7.02 0.27
CA TYR A 10 -2.77 8.12 0.39
C TYR A 10 -4.22 7.64 0.56
N VAL A 11 -5.00 8.35 1.39
CA VAL A 11 -6.43 8.03 1.62
C VAL A 11 -7.23 8.05 0.30
N HIS A 12 -6.86 8.93 -0.63
CA HIS A 12 -7.56 9.09 -1.91
C HIS A 12 -7.45 7.87 -2.84
N GLU A 13 -6.45 7.02 -2.65
CA GLU A 13 -6.29 5.76 -3.42
C GLU A 13 -7.41 4.76 -3.12
N LEU A 14 -8.05 4.88 -1.94
CA LEU A 14 -9.13 3.99 -1.51
C LEU A 14 -10.50 4.65 -1.56
N ILE A 15 -10.58 5.94 -1.18
CA ILE A 15 -11.85 6.67 -1.02
C ILE A 15 -11.68 8.04 -1.65
N ASP A 16 -12.60 8.46 -2.52
CA ASP A 16 -12.61 9.84 -3.01
C ASP A 16 -12.58 10.82 -1.83
N ASN A 17 -11.52 11.62 -1.77
CA ASN A 17 -11.26 12.62 -0.74
C ASN A 17 -10.97 14.00 -1.34
N THR A 18 -11.54 14.28 -2.52
CA THR A 18 -11.38 15.58 -3.21
C THR A 18 -11.96 16.76 -2.42
N ASP A 19 -12.90 16.51 -1.48
CA ASP A 19 -13.51 17.50 -0.59
C ASP A 19 -12.84 17.60 0.79
N GLY A 20 -11.79 16.81 1.06
CA GLY A 20 -11.05 16.77 2.32
C GLY A 20 -11.82 16.16 3.50
N LYS A 21 -12.99 15.56 3.27
CA LYS A 21 -13.84 15.00 4.34
C LYS A 21 -13.16 13.91 5.17
N PHE A 22 -12.18 13.22 4.59
CA PHE A 22 -11.49 12.08 5.18
C PHE A 22 -10.04 12.39 5.55
N ASP A 23 -9.61 13.66 5.58
CA ASP A 23 -8.25 14.05 5.99
C ASP A 23 -7.89 13.56 7.40
N SER A 24 -8.91 13.40 8.27
CA SER A 24 -8.74 12.87 9.62
C SER A 24 -8.33 11.38 9.69
N PHE A 25 -8.42 10.63 8.58
CA PHE A 25 -8.07 9.20 8.57
C PHE A 25 -6.57 8.93 8.47
N GLY A 26 -5.75 9.94 8.17
CA GLY A 26 -4.29 9.82 8.12
C GLY A 26 -3.77 9.04 6.91
N SER A 27 -4.12 7.75 6.78
CA SER A 27 -3.66 6.88 5.68
C SER A 27 -4.71 5.87 5.23
N ALA A 28 -4.59 5.41 3.99
CA ALA A 28 -5.14 4.13 3.57
C ALA A 28 -4.07 3.04 3.73
N TRP A 29 -4.53 1.80 3.89
CA TRP A 29 -3.67 0.63 3.92
C TRP A 29 -4.26 -0.50 3.09
N PHE A 30 -3.39 -1.35 2.55
CA PHE A 30 -3.79 -2.54 1.83
C PHE A 30 -2.84 -3.70 2.08
N LYS A 31 -3.39 -4.91 2.03
CA LYS A 31 -2.71 -6.17 2.36
C LYS A 31 -2.55 -7.02 1.11
N VAL A 32 -1.32 -7.47 0.86
CA VAL A 32 -0.94 -8.25 -0.33
C VAL A 32 0.02 -9.39 0.03
N PRO A 33 0.21 -10.39 -0.86
CA PRO A 33 1.29 -11.36 -0.74
C PRO A 33 2.66 -10.67 -0.73
N GLN A 34 3.54 -11.09 0.18
CA GLN A 34 4.87 -10.47 0.33
C GLN A 34 5.71 -10.57 -0.95
N ASN A 35 5.66 -11.72 -1.64
CA ASN A 35 6.39 -11.96 -2.88
C ASN A 35 5.91 -11.06 -4.03
N TRP A 36 4.63 -10.70 -4.06
CA TRP A 36 4.10 -9.75 -5.02
C TRP A 36 4.72 -8.38 -4.80
N LEU A 37 4.70 -7.87 -3.55
CA LEU A 37 5.31 -6.57 -3.24
C LEU A 37 6.82 -6.59 -3.52
N GLU A 38 7.51 -7.67 -3.17
CA GLU A 38 8.94 -7.85 -3.45
C GLU A 38 9.26 -7.65 -4.94
N SER A 39 8.43 -8.22 -5.84
CA SER A 39 8.60 -8.02 -7.28
C SER A 39 8.38 -6.57 -7.72
N LYS A 40 7.45 -5.84 -7.10
CA LYS A 40 7.17 -4.44 -7.43
C LYS A 40 8.29 -3.52 -6.94
N VAL A 41 8.75 -3.70 -5.70
CA VAL A 41 9.81 -2.84 -5.14
C VAL A 41 11.13 -2.99 -5.89
N THR A 42 11.45 -4.19 -6.38
CA THR A 42 12.63 -4.37 -7.26
C THR A 42 12.49 -3.60 -8.58
N LEU A 43 11.29 -3.57 -9.18
CA LEU A 43 11.03 -2.79 -10.40
C LEU A 43 11.09 -1.27 -10.15
N MET A 44 10.80 -0.84 -8.92
CA MET A 44 10.89 0.56 -8.49
C MET A 44 12.32 0.99 -8.13
N GLY A 45 13.29 0.07 -8.12
CA GLY A 45 14.69 0.37 -7.85
C GLY A 45 15.14 0.15 -6.40
N TYR A 46 14.27 -0.35 -5.52
CA TYR A 46 14.64 -0.71 -4.15
C TYR A 46 15.44 -2.01 -4.14
N SER A 47 16.42 -2.08 -3.25
CA SER A 47 17.31 -3.23 -3.12
C SER A 47 16.64 -4.43 -2.44
N SER A 48 15.63 -4.19 -1.63
CA SER A 48 14.87 -5.22 -0.90
C SER A 48 13.56 -4.66 -0.34
N LEU A 49 12.68 -5.56 0.14
CA LEU A 49 11.53 -5.15 0.94
C LEU A 49 11.90 -4.42 2.24
N ASN A 50 13.05 -4.74 2.84
CA ASN A 50 13.48 -4.07 4.07
C ASN A 50 13.90 -2.62 3.79
N ASP A 51 14.58 -2.40 2.66
CA ASP A 51 14.96 -1.08 2.15
C ASP A 51 13.71 -0.25 1.87
N PHE A 52 12.74 -0.82 1.13
CA PHE A 52 11.42 -0.23 0.89
C PHE A 52 10.73 0.15 2.20
N ASN A 53 10.51 -0.79 3.12
CA ASN A 53 9.81 -0.54 4.38
C ASN A 53 10.47 0.54 5.26
N SER A 54 11.78 0.76 5.10
CA SER A 54 12.52 1.74 5.91
C SER A 54 12.50 3.15 5.34
N SER A 55 12.18 3.32 4.05
CA SER A 55 12.41 4.59 3.35
C SER A 55 11.30 5.01 2.39
N TYR A 56 10.37 4.11 2.04
CA TYR A 56 9.30 4.46 1.09
C TYR A 56 8.39 5.55 1.64
N THR A 57 7.95 6.40 0.73
CA THR A 57 6.97 7.45 0.94
C THR A 57 5.63 7.06 0.33
N TYR A 58 4.58 7.86 0.56
CA TYR A 58 3.30 7.58 -0.09
C TYR A 58 3.38 7.70 -1.62
N ASP A 59 4.25 8.54 -2.16
CA ASP A 59 4.49 8.65 -3.61
C ASP A 59 5.02 7.34 -4.19
N ASP A 60 5.86 6.61 -3.45
CA ASP A 60 6.33 5.28 -3.88
C ASP A 60 5.20 4.25 -3.90
N SER A 61 4.20 4.42 -3.05
CA SER A 61 3.07 3.50 -2.94
C SER A 61 1.87 3.84 -3.82
N GLU A 62 1.87 5.01 -4.45
CA GLU A 62 0.78 5.50 -5.29
C GLU A 62 0.55 4.56 -6.49
N GLY A 63 -0.71 4.19 -6.74
CA GLY A 63 -1.12 3.24 -7.76
C GLY A 63 -0.81 1.77 -7.45
N LEU A 64 -0.13 1.44 -6.33
CA LEU A 64 0.07 0.03 -5.95
C LEU A 64 -1.24 -0.63 -5.50
N LEU A 65 -2.17 0.13 -4.90
CA LEU A 65 -3.49 -0.38 -4.54
C LEU A 65 -4.30 -0.75 -5.79
N GLU A 66 -4.38 0.14 -6.78
CA GLU A 66 -5.04 -0.13 -8.06
C GLU A 66 -4.45 -1.37 -8.73
N LYS A 67 -3.11 -1.46 -8.84
CA LYS A 67 -2.44 -2.63 -9.39
C LYS A 67 -2.74 -3.92 -8.63
N ALA A 68 -2.83 -3.87 -7.30
CA ALA A 68 -3.16 -5.04 -6.49
C ALA A 68 -4.60 -5.53 -6.76
N ILE A 69 -5.53 -4.61 -7.05
CA ILE A 69 -6.90 -4.91 -7.46
C ILE A 69 -6.91 -5.53 -8.86
N GLU A 70 -6.25 -4.88 -9.83
CA GLU A 70 -6.19 -5.32 -11.23
C GLU A 70 -5.58 -6.73 -11.37
N GLU A 71 -4.52 -7.01 -10.62
CA GLU A 71 -3.83 -8.31 -10.63
C GLU A 71 -4.52 -9.37 -9.75
N GLY A 72 -5.60 -9.01 -9.06
CA GLY A 72 -6.39 -9.94 -8.22
C GLY A 72 -5.66 -10.44 -6.99
N VAL A 73 -4.69 -9.67 -6.47
CA VAL A 73 -3.85 -10.05 -5.33
C VAL A 73 -4.20 -9.33 -4.03
N LEU A 74 -5.14 -8.38 -4.06
CA LEU A 74 -5.60 -7.67 -2.88
C LEU A 74 -6.28 -8.63 -1.88
N LEU A 75 -5.76 -8.69 -0.65
CA LEU A 75 -6.27 -9.54 0.42
C LEU A 75 -7.12 -8.79 1.44
N GLY A 76 -7.04 -7.46 1.46
CA GLY A 76 -7.81 -6.59 2.35
C GLY A 76 -7.30 -5.15 2.27
N CYS A 77 -8.16 -4.18 2.58
CA CYS A 77 -7.81 -2.76 2.63
C CYS A 77 -8.67 -2.02 3.66
N GLY A 78 -8.26 -0.80 4.01
CA GLY A 78 -9.01 0.09 4.88
C GLY A 78 -8.36 1.47 4.97
N ALA A 79 -9.02 2.38 5.69
CA ALA A 79 -8.49 3.69 6.02
C ALA A 79 -8.50 3.90 7.54
N GLY A 80 -7.59 4.72 8.04
CA GLY A 80 -7.38 4.92 9.47
C GLY A 80 -6.20 4.13 10.03
N ASP A 81 -5.93 4.35 11.31
CA ASP A 81 -4.84 3.70 12.04
C ASP A 81 -5.06 2.18 12.13
N MET A 82 -4.37 1.44 11.27
CA MET A 82 -4.16 0.01 11.48
C MET A 82 -3.04 -0.15 12.52
N THR A 83 -3.42 -0.13 13.79
CA THR A 83 -2.54 -0.57 14.88
C THR A 83 -2.37 -2.09 14.76
N VAL A 84 -1.21 -2.53 14.29
CA VAL A 84 -0.80 -3.94 14.30
C VAL A 84 -0.33 -4.34 15.69
#